data_AF-A0A2H6EQQ1-F1
#
_entry.id   AF-A0A2H6EQQ1-F1
#
_cell.length_a   1.000
_cell.length_b   1.000
_cell.length_c   1.000
_cell.angle_alpha   90.00
_cell.angle_beta   90.00
_cell.angle_gamma   90.00
#
_symmetry.space_group_name_H-M   'P 1'
#
loop_
_entity.id
_entity.type
_entity.pdbx_description
1 polymer ?
#
loop_
_entity_poly.entity_id
_entity_poly.type
_entity_poly.pdbx_seq_one_letter_code
_entity_poly.pdbx_strand_id
1 'polypeptide(L)'
;MKRTQIYLDEELIDILRIESKLRKKKISMLIREALREKYLTKDKKVIYIENAAGIWSDRDFDTDKYLRNLRKSKRTKDFCRK
;
A
#
# COMPACT_ATOMS: atom_id res chain seq x y z
N MET A 1 8.55 3.47 -13.11
CA MET A 1 8.67 4.79 -12.43
C MET A 1 8.01 5.84 -13.32
N LYS A 2 7.20 6.75 -12.79
CA LYS A 2 6.67 7.91 -13.54
C LYS A 2 7.53 9.15 -13.25
N ARG A 3 7.93 9.90 -14.29
CA ARG A 3 8.68 11.15 -14.14
C ARG A 3 7.69 12.28 -13.89
N THR A 4 7.94 13.08 -12.85
CA THR A 4 7.11 14.24 -12.50
C THR A 4 8.03 15.44 -12.33
N GLN A 5 7.60 16.61 -12.81
CA GLN A 5 8.26 17.89 -12.55
C GLN A 5 7.56 18.55 -11.37
N ILE A 6 8.35 19.05 -10.42
CA ILE A 6 7.86 19.77 -9.25
C ILE A 6 8.68 21.05 -9.11
N TYR A 7 8.01 22.14 -8.76
CA TYR A 7 8.67 23.39 -8.40
C TYR A 7 9.04 23.33 -6.92
N LEU A 8 10.25 23.78 -6.60
CA LEU A 8 10.81 23.80 -5.25
C LEU A 8 11.49 25.15 -5.07
N ASP A 9 11.37 25.71 -3.87
CA ASP A 9 12.06 26.96 -3.53
C ASP A 9 13.57 26.74 -3.44
N GLU A 10 14.34 27.82 -3.61
CA GLU A 10 15.81 27.77 -3.60
C GLU A 10 16.36 27.21 -2.28
N GLU A 11 15.79 27.64 -1.15
CA GLU A 11 16.15 27.15 0.18
C GLU A 11 15.94 25.63 0.30
N LEU A 12 14.82 25.12 -0.22
CA LEU A 12 14.49 23.70 -0.23
C LEU A 12 15.48 22.89 -1.08
N ILE A 13 15.90 23.44 -2.22
CA ILE A 13 16.90 22.82 -3.08
C ILE A 13 18.25 22.72 -2.36
N ASP A 14 18.65 23.75 -1.64
CA ASP A 14 19.94 23.75 -0.93
C ASP A 14 19.93 22.79 0.26
N ILE A 15 18.85 22.72 1.02
CA ILE A 15 18.66 21.71 2.07
C ILE A 15 18.77 20.30 1.47
N LEU A 16 18.08 20.04 0.35
CA LEU A 16 18.13 18.73 -0.32
C LEU A 16 19.54 18.37 -0.83
N ARG A 17 20.31 19.35 -1.30
CA ARG A 17 21.71 19.15 -1.71
C ARG A 17 22.61 18.79 -0.54
N ILE A 18 22.45 19.50 0.58
CA ILE A 18 23.20 19.22 1.82
C ILE A 18 22.89 17.79 2.30
N GLU A 19 21.61 17.44 2.41
CA GLU A 19 21.19 16.11 2.85
C GLU A 19 21.61 15.00 1.89
N SER A 20 21.58 15.27 0.59
CA SER A 20 22.08 14.34 -0.43
C SER A 20 23.55 14.00 -0.22
N LYS A 21 24.38 15.00 0.11
CA LYS A 21 25.81 14.81 0.41
C LYS A 21 26.02 14.07 1.73
N LEU A 22 25.32 14.48 2.80
CA LEU A 22 25.44 13.87 4.12
C LEU A 22 25.08 12.38 4.10
N ARG A 23 23.97 12.04 3.45
CA ARG A 23 23.45 10.66 3.40
C ARG A 23 24.00 9.83 2.24
N LYS A 24 24.80 10.43 1.35
CA LYS A 24 25.27 9.82 0.08
C LYS A 24 24.12 9.22 -0.75
N LYS A 25 22.94 9.86 -0.72
CA LYS A 25 21.75 9.45 -1.47
C LYS A 25 21.41 10.46 -2.55
N LYS A 26 20.76 10.00 -3.63
CA LYS A 26 20.25 10.90 -4.68
C LYS A 26 19.10 11.75 -4.13
N ILE A 27 19.03 13.03 -4.52
CA ILE A 27 17.93 13.94 -4.17
C ILE A 27 16.55 13.33 -4.47
N SER A 28 16.40 12.70 -5.64
CA SER A 28 15.13 12.05 -6.00
C SER A 28 14.74 10.90 -5.06
N MET A 29 15.71 10.23 -4.44
CA MET A 29 15.46 9.18 -3.45
C MET A 29 15.00 9.78 -2.13
N LEU A 30 15.63 10.86 -1.67
CA LEU A 30 15.23 11.59 -0.47
C LEU A 30 13.79 12.13 -0.60
N ILE A 31 13.46 12.76 -1.74
CA ILE A 31 12.11 13.24 -2.00
C ILE A 31 11.09 12.09 -1.95
N ARG A 32 11.40 10.94 -2.56
CA ARG A 32 10.51 9.77 -2.52
C ARG A 32 10.37 9.19 -1.13
N GLU A 33 11.45 9.11 -0.34
CA GLU A 33 11.42 8.62 1.04
C GLU A 33 10.55 9.54 1.90
N ALA A 34 10.76 10.85 1.84
CA ALA A 34 9.97 11.83 2.58
C ALA A 34 8.47 11.79 2.20
N LEU A 35 8.16 11.70 0.90
CA LEU A 35 6.77 11.55 0.44
C LEU A 35 6.15 10.23 0.91
N ARG A 36 6.90 9.12 0.90
CA ARG A 36 6.41 7.85 1.41
C ARG A 36 6.17 7.91 2.90
N GLU A 37 7.11 8.44 3.66
CA GLU A 37 6.98 8.55 5.11
C GLU A 37 5.76 9.40 5.49
N LYS A 38 5.58 10.56 4.84
CA LYS A 38 4.48 11.48 5.11
C LYS A 38 3.11 10.95 4.68
N TYR A 39 3.02 10.29 3.52
CA TYR A 39 1.73 9.92 2.91
C TYR A 39 1.41 8.42 2.93
N LEU A 40 2.30 7.55 3.39
CA LEU A 40 2.06 6.10 3.43
C LEU A 40 1.67 5.59 4.83
N THR A 41 1.95 6.35 5.89
CA THR A 41 2.00 5.77 7.24
C THR A 41 0.69 5.72 8.03
N LYS A 42 -0.43 6.36 7.64
CA LYS A 42 -1.65 6.25 8.49
C LYS A 42 -2.98 5.95 7.77
N ASP A 43 -3.30 6.55 6.62
CA ASP A 43 -4.70 6.49 6.13
C ASP A 43 -4.94 5.68 4.85
N LYS A 44 -3.90 5.13 4.22
CA LYS A 44 -4.06 4.43 2.93
C LYS A 44 -4.66 3.03 3.02
N LYS A 45 -4.75 2.42 4.21
CA LYS A 45 -5.48 1.14 4.35
C LYS A 45 -6.92 1.27 3.86
N VAL A 46 -7.58 2.40 4.14
CA VAL A 46 -8.97 2.65 3.73
C VAL A 46 -9.08 2.76 2.21
N ILE A 47 -8.19 3.53 1.57
CA ILE A 47 -8.18 3.70 0.10
C ILE A 47 -7.89 2.37 -0.62
N TYR A 48 -7.00 1.52 -0.09
CA TYR A 48 -6.75 0.20 -0.67
C TYR A 48 -7.94 -0.76 -0.47
N ILE A 49 -8.64 -0.68 0.67
CA ILE A 49 -9.86 -1.46 0.92
C ILE A 49 -10.98 -1.04 -0.03
N GLU A 50 -11.19 0.27 -0.23
CA GLU A 50 -12.21 0.79 -1.16
C GLU A 50 -11.93 0.35 -2.62
N ASN A 51 -10.67 0.43 -3.06
CA ASN A 51 -10.27 -0.04 -4.39
C ASN A 51 -10.34 -1.58 -4.51
N ALA A 52 -10.15 -2.33 -3.42
CA ALA A 52 -10.28 -3.79 -3.41
C ALA A 52 -11.74 -4.26 -3.31
N ALA A 53 -12.61 -3.48 -2.66
CA ALA A 53 -14.04 -3.78 -2.56
C ALA A 53 -14.71 -3.80 -3.94
N GLY A 54 -14.31 -2.88 -4.84
CA GLY A 54 -14.77 -2.86 -6.24
C GLY A 54 -14.32 -4.07 -7.08
N ILE A 55 -13.32 -4.84 -6.65
CA ILE A 55 -12.92 -6.08 -7.35
C ILE A 55 -13.99 -7.18 -7.20
N TRP A 56 -14.81 -7.08 -6.15
CA TRP A 56 -15.87 -8.04 -5.85
C TRP A 56 -17.27 -7.52 -6.18
N SER A 57 -17.42 -6.26 -6.60
CA SER A 57 -18.73 -5.64 -6.83
C SER A 57 -19.45 -6.16 -8.08
N ASP A 58 -18.74 -6.65 -9.09
CA ASP A 58 -19.31 -7.15 -10.35
C ASP A 58 -19.70 -8.64 -10.33
N ARG A 59 -19.61 -9.30 -9.17
CA ARG A 59 -19.98 -10.71 -9.06
C ARG A 59 -21.40 -10.83 -8.52
N ASP A 60 -22.33 -11.24 -9.38
CA ASP A 60 -23.66 -11.66 -8.95
C ASP A 60 -23.58 -13.10 -8.41
N PHE A 61 -23.41 -13.23 -7.10
CA PHE A 61 -23.46 -14.54 -6.44
C PHE A 61 -24.16 -14.42 -5.09
N ASP A 62 -24.89 -15.48 -4.75
CA ASP A 62 -25.53 -15.62 -3.45
C ASP A 62 -24.45 -15.66 -2.35
N THR A 63 -24.31 -14.52 -1.68
CA THR A 63 -23.31 -14.28 -0.65
C THR A 63 -23.53 -15.20 0.54
N ASP A 64 -24.79 -15.49 0.89
CA ASP A 64 -25.15 -16.36 2.00
C ASP A 64 -24.78 -17.81 1.69
N LYS A 65 -25.08 -18.29 0.48
CA LYS A 65 -24.68 -19.63 0.03
C LYS A 65 -23.15 -19.78 -0.01
N TYR A 66 -22.43 -18.76 -0.48
CA TYR A 66 -20.97 -18.74 -0.51
C TYR A 66 -20.36 -18.81 0.90
N LEU A 67 -20.80 -17.95 1.81
CA LEU A 67 -20.36 -17.93 3.21
C LEU A 67 -20.69 -19.25 3.92
N ARG A 68 -21.87 -19.83 3.66
CA ARG A 68 -22.29 -21.10 4.24
C ARG A 68 -21.45 -22.27 3.76
N ASN A 69 -21.04 -22.27 2.49
CA ASN A 69 -20.11 -23.26 1.94
C ASN A 69 -18.70 -23.13 2.50
N LEU A 70 -18.21 -21.88 2.65
CA LEU A 70 -16.91 -21.61 3.26
C LEU A 70 -16.85 -22.07 4.72
N ARG A 71 -17.91 -21.81 5.50
CA ARG A 71 -18.07 -22.29 6.89
C ARG A 71 -18.17 -23.81 6.99
N LYS A 72 -18.74 -24.46 5.97
CA LYS A 72 -18.83 -25.93 5.91
C LYS A 72 -17.48 -26.57 5.55
N SER A 73 -16.64 -25.91 4.75
CA SER A 73 -15.33 -26.43 4.36
C SER A 73 -14.25 -26.08 5.39
N LYS A 74 -14.19 -26.84 6.48
CA LYS A 74 -12.99 -27.32 7.20
C LYS A 74 -13.34 -27.68 8.65
N ARG A 75 -13.98 -28.84 8.82
CA ARG A 75 -13.50 -29.78 9.84
C ARG A 75 -12.48 -30.66 9.12
N THR A 76 -11.20 -30.34 9.29
CA THR A 76 -10.08 -31.21 8.90
C THR A 76 -10.29 -32.56 9.57
N LYS A 77 -10.64 -33.59 8.79
CA LYS A 77 -10.77 -34.98 9.25
C LYS A 77 -9.40 -35.65 9.50
N ASP A 78 -8.30 -34.91 9.40
CA ASP A 78 -6.94 -35.46 9.46
C ASP A 78 -6.16 -35.08 10.73
N PHE A 79 -6.83 -34.74 11.83
CA PHE A 79 -6.18 -34.51 13.13
C PHE A 79 -6.17 -35.74 14.06
N CYS A 80 -6.32 -36.94 13.51
CA CYS A 80 -6.11 -38.22 14.22
C CYS A 80 -5.15 -39.12 13.42
N ARG A 81 -3.87 -38.77 13.42
CA ARG A 81 -2.78 -39.74 13.28
C ARG A 81 -1.85 -39.56 14.47
N LYS A 82 -2.13 -40.29 15.54
CA LYS A 82 -1.19 -40.80 16.55
C LYS A 82 -1.78 -42.07 17.12
#